data_AF-A0A1A3QYP5-F1
#
_entry.id   AF-A0A1A3QYP5-F1
#
_cell.length_a   1.000
_cell.length_b   1.000
_cell.length_c   1.000
_cell.angle_alpha   90.00
_cell.angle_beta   90.00
_cell.angle_gamma   90.00
#
_symmetry.space_group_name_H-M   'P 1'
#
loop_
_entity.id
_entity.type
_entity.pdbx_description
1 polymer ?
#
loop_
_entity_poly.entity_id
_entity_poly.type
_entity_poly.pdbx_seq_one_letter_code
_entity_poly.pdbx_strand_id
1 'polypeptide(L)'
;MSIRVDGDVLRSTSDAIQSHMEHAIAIAQGYLANQENVMNPATWSGDAVVASHVTASEVSNDLNKILTGGTRLAEGLKQAAALMEGHEADSQAAFRALFGGTAHNIT
;
A
#
# COMPACT_ATOMS: atom_id res chain seq x y z
N MET A 1 8.94 -15.99 -15.84
CA MET A 1 8.08 -14.82 -16.12
C MET A 1 8.71 -13.63 -15.40
N SER A 2 9.01 -12.54 -16.10
CA SER A 2 9.61 -11.33 -15.52
C SER A 2 8.56 -10.23 -15.56
N ILE A 3 8.32 -9.58 -14.43
CA ILE A 3 7.46 -8.40 -14.36
C ILE A 3 8.24 -7.25 -15.00
N ARG A 4 7.69 -6.64 -16.05
CA ARG A 4 8.14 -5.33 -16.49
C ARG A 4 7.61 -4.31 -15.49
N VAL A 5 8.52 -3.67 -14.77
CA VAL A 5 8.18 -2.59 -13.84
C VAL A 5 8.16 -1.30 -14.66
N ASP A 6 7.00 -0.67 -14.73
CA ASP A 6 6.78 0.67 -15.28
C ASP A 6 5.93 1.50 -14.31
N GLY A 7 5.68 2.77 -14.64
CA GLY A 7 4.92 3.69 -13.79
C GLY A 7 3.51 3.16 -13.46
N ASP A 8 2.84 2.53 -14.43
CA ASP A 8 1.49 1.99 -14.25
C ASP A 8 1.46 0.76 -13.34
N VAL A 9 2.44 -0.14 -13.46
CA VAL A 9 2.59 -1.28 -12.55
C VAL A 9 2.83 -0.81 -11.11
N LEU A 10 3.67 0.21 -10.91
CA LEU A 10 3.93 0.75 -9.57
C LEU A 10 2.69 1.42 -8.97
N ARG A 11 1.95 2.20 -9.77
CA ARG A 11 0.73 2.89 -9.34
C ARG A 11 -0.38 1.91 -9.00
N SER A 12 -0.66 0.96 -9.89
CA SER A 12 -1.69 -0.08 -9.65
C SER A 12 -1.35 -0.95 -8.44
N THR A 13 -0.07 -1.24 -8.21
CA THR A 13 0.37 -1.94 -7.00
C THR A 13 0.14 -1.11 -5.74
N SER A 14 0.41 0.20 -5.79
CA SER A 14 0.12 1.13 -4.69
C SER A 14 -1.38 1.14 -4.34
N ASP A 15 -2.24 1.25 -5.35
CA ASP A 15 -3.70 1.27 -5.17
C ASP A 15 -4.21 -0.06 -4.60
N ALA A 16 -3.66 -1.19 -5.05
CA ALA A 16 -3.98 -2.51 -4.50
C ALA A 16 -3.56 -2.63 -3.01
N ILE A 17 -2.38 -2.14 -2.64
CA ILE A 17 -1.94 -2.10 -1.24
C ILE A 17 -2.91 -1.27 -0.40
N GLN A 18 -3.33 -0.10 -0.87
CA GLN A 18 -4.30 0.75 -0.18
C GLN A 18 -5.64 0.03 0.03
N SER A 19 -6.19 -0.57 -1.02
CA SER A 19 -7.46 -1.32 -0.95
C SER A 19 -7.37 -2.52 0.01
N HIS A 20 -6.27 -3.27 -0.02
CA HIS A 20 -6.07 -4.40 0.89
C HIS A 20 -5.91 -3.97 2.36
N MET A 21 -5.27 -2.82 2.61
CA MET A 21 -5.19 -2.27 3.96
C MET A 21 -6.56 -1.84 4.48
N GLU A 22 -7.35 -1.14 3.67
CA GLU A 22 -8.72 -0.74 4.04
C GLU A 22 -9.57 -1.97 4.42
N HIS A 23 -9.47 -3.04 3.64
CA HIS A 23 -10.17 -4.29 3.93
C HIS A 23 -9.68 -4.95 5.23
N ALA A 24 -8.36 -5.03 5.44
CA ALA A 24 -7.79 -5.61 6.66
C ALA A 24 -8.20 -4.83 7.92
N ILE A 25 -8.22 -3.49 7.84
CA ILE A 25 -8.68 -2.62 8.92
C ILE A 25 -10.15 -2.88 9.23
N ALA A 26 -11.01 -2.97 8.22
CA ALA A 26 -12.43 -3.24 8.41
C ALA A 26 -12.67 -4.59 9.12
N ILE A 27 -11.98 -5.66 8.70
CA ILE A 27 -12.10 -6.99 9.33
C ILE A 27 -11.72 -6.91 10.81
N ALA A 28 -10.59 -6.30 11.11
CA ALA A 28 -10.04 -6.33 12.45
C ALA A 28 -10.79 -5.37 13.40
N GLN A 29 -11.27 -4.22 12.91
CA GLN A 29 -12.22 -3.38 13.65
C GLN A 29 -13.52 -4.14 13.94
N GLY A 30 -14.04 -4.90 12.98
CA GLY A 30 -15.20 -5.77 13.18
C GLY A 30 -14.96 -6.84 14.26
N TYR A 31 -13.78 -7.47 14.26
CA TYR A 31 -13.39 -8.42 15.30
C TYR A 31 -13.33 -7.77 16.69
N LEU A 32 -12.69 -6.59 16.81
CA LEU A 32 -12.58 -5.87 18.09
C LEU A 32 -13.94 -5.43 18.64
N ALA A 33 -14.81 -4.88 17.78
CA ALA A 33 -16.16 -4.48 18.18
C ALA A 33 -17.03 -5.69 18.59
N ASN A 34 -16.87 -6.83 17.92
CA ASN A 34 -17.54 -8.06 18.31
C ASN A 34 -17.00 -8.59 19.65
N GLN A 35 -15.68 -8.54 19.84
CA GLN A 35 -15.04 -8.97 21.07
C GLN A 35 -15.51 -8.15 22.28
N GLU A 36 -15.66 -6.82 22.13
CA GLU A 36 -16.25 -5.95 23.15
C GLU A 36 -17.71 -6.31 23.48
N ASN A 37 -18.54 -6.59 22.46
CA ASN A 37 -19.95 -6.92 22.67
C ASN A 37 -20.18 -8.31 23.29
N VAL A 38 -19.36 -9.30 22.93
CA VAL A 38 -19.54 -10.70 23.36
C VAL A 38 -18.97 -10.94 24.75
N MET A 39 -17.88 -10.26 25.13
CA MET A 39 -17.21 -10.50 26.41
C MET A 39 -17.80 -9.65 27.54
N ASN A 40 -19.09 -9.88 27.84
CA ASN A 40 -19.71 -9.31 29.03
C ASN A 40 -19.06 -9.90 30.30
N PRO A 41 -18.48 -9.07 31.20
CA PRO A 41 -17.81 -9.51 32.42
C PRO A 41 -18.70 -10.31 33.38
N ALA A 42 -20.03 -10.16 33.27
CA ALA A 42 -21.00 -10.88 34.08
C ALA A 42 -21.18 -12.34 33.64
N THR A 43 -20.78 -12.69 32.41
CA THR A 43 -20.98 -14.04 31.84
C THR A 43 -19.69 -14.76 31.48
N TRP A 44 -18.60 -14.02 31.28
CA TRP A 44 -17.31 -14.56 30.86
C TRP A 44 -16.24 -14.16 31.88
N SER A 45 -15.52 -15.14 32.45
CA SER A 45 -14.43 -14.92 33.40
C SER A 45 -13.36 -16.01 33.29
N GLY A 46 -12.20 -15.79 33.94
CA GLY A 46 -11.08 -16.74 33.94
C GLY A 46 -10.07 -16.55 32.81
N ASP A 47 -9.10 -17.46 32.71
CA ASP A 47 -7.92 -17.34 31.85
C ASP A 47 -8.26 -17.20 30.35
N ALA A 48 -9.38 -17.77 29.90
CA ALA A 48 -9.83 -17.66 28.51
C ALA A 48 -10.19 -16.22 28.11
N VAL A 49 -10.79 -15.45 29.02
CA VAL A 49 -11.13 -14.03 28.78
C VAL A 49 -9.88 -13.18 28.72
N VAL A 50 -8.93 -13.44 29.63
CA VAL A 50 -7.63 -12.77 29.65
C VAL A 50 -6.89 -13.02 28.34
N ALA A 51 -6.81 -14.28 27.89
CA ALA A 51 -6.18 -14.65 26.62
C ALA A 51 -6.86 -13.94 25.43
N SER A 52 -8.19 -13.88 25.40
CA SER A 52 -8.93 -13.18 24.34
C SER A 52 -8.64 -11.68 24.30
N HIS A 53 -8.55 -11.00 25.46
CA HIS A 53 -8.13 -9.60 25.53
C HIS A 53 -6.69 -9.38 25.05
N VAL A 54 -5.77 -10.28 25.40
CA VAL A 54 -4.38 -10.22 24.92
C VAL A 54 -4.35 -10.33 23.40
N THR A 55 -5.04 -11.30 22.81
CA THR A 55 -5.11 -11.45 21.36
C THR A 55 -5.74 -10.23 20.68
N ALA A 56 -6.79 -9.64 21.26
CA ALA A 56 -7.37 -8.40 20.73
C ALA A 56 -6.38 -7.23 20.74
N SER A 57 -5.57 -7.10 21.80
CA SER A 57 -4.50 -6.11 21.89
C SER A 57 -3.42 -6.35 20.83
N GLU A 58 -3.02 -7.60 20.62
CA GLU A 58 -2.05 -7.99 19.57
C GLU A 58 -2.57 -7.62 18.18
N VAL A 59 -3.82 -7.97 17.86
CA VAL A 59 -4.47 -7.62 16.59
C VAL A 59 -4.47 -6.10 16.38
N SER A 60 -4.84 -5.32 17.40
CA SER A 60 -4.82 -3.85 17.33
C SER A 60 -3.42 -3.29 17.07
N ASN A 61 -2.39 -3.83 17.73
CA ASN A 61 -1.01 -3.42 17.52
C ASN A 61 -0.50 -3.75 16.12
N ASP A 62 -0.83 -4.93 15.59
CA ASP A 62 -0.41 -5.33 14.26
C ASP A 62 -1.12 -4.53 13.16
N LEU A 63 -2.39 -4.18 13.34
CA LEU A 63 -3.07 -3.23 12.46
C LEU A 63 -2.36 -1.89 12.36
N ASN A 64 -1.92 -1.33 13.49
CA ASN A 64 -1.20 -0.05 13.49
C ASN A 64 0.12 -0.15 12.71
N LYS A 65 0.82 -1.27 12.80
CA LYS A 65 2.04 -1.53 12.01
C LYS A 65 1.72 -1.65 10.52
N ILE A 66 0.66 -2.37 10.16
CA ILE A 66 0.21 -2.52 8.77
C ILE A 66 -0.16 -1.17 8.18
N LEU A 67 -0.95 -0.37 8.90
CA LEU A 67 -1.34 0.97 8.46
C LEU A 67 -0.11 1.85 8.23
N THR A 68 0.81 1.88 9.18
CA THR A 68 2.02 2.70 9.09
C THR A 68 2.93 2.26 7.95
N GLY A 69 3.27 0.96 7.91
CA GLY A 69 4.18 0.40 6.93
C GLY A 69 3.61 0.38 5.52
N GLY A 70 2.35 -0.01 5.37
CA GLY A 70 1.68 -0.09 4.08
C GLY A 70 1.36 1.29 3.50
N THR A 71 1.04 2.30 4.31
CA THR A 71 0.94 3.70 3.84
C THR A 71 2.27 4.20 3.29
N ARG A 72 3.37 3.95 4.04
CA ARG A 72 4.71 4.32 3.58
C ARG A 72 5.10 3.61 2.28
N LEU A 73 4.77 2.32 2.15
CA LEU A 73 5.04 1.55 0.95
C LEU A 73 4.24 2.06 -0.26
N ALA A 74 2.93 2.26 -0.08
CA ALA A 74 2.06 2.80 -1.13
C ALA A 74 2.56 4.17 -1.63
N GLU A 75 2.94 5.06 -0.70
CA GLU A 75 3.49 6.37 -1.05
C GLU A 75 4.83 6.27 -1.80
N GLY A 76 5.74 5.40 -1.33
CA GLY A 76 7.00 5.15 -2.02
C GLY A 76 6.82 4.64 -3.44
N LEU A 77 5.83 3.78 -3.69
CA LEU A 77 5.49 3.30 -5.02
C LEU A 77 4.94 4.41 -5.93
N LYS A 78 4.12 5.33 -5.40
CA LYS A 78 3.62 6.50 -6.15
C LYS A 78 4.76 7.43 -6.55
N GLN A 79 5.70 7.68 -5.64
CA GLN A 79 6.89 8.49 -5.93
C GLN A 79 7.80 7.82 -6.97
N ALA A 80 8.01 6.51 -6.86
CA ALA A 80 8.77 5.76 -7.85
C ALA A 80 8.10 5.78 -9.23
N ALA A 81 6.77 5.66 -9.29
CA ALA A 81 6.02 5.78 -10.55
C ALA A 81 6.24 7.15 -11.20
N ALA A 82 6.11 8.23 -10.44
CA ALA A 82 6.32 9.59 -10.93
C ALA A 82 7.77 9.81 -11.44
N LEU A 83 8.77 9.26 -10.74
CA LEU A 83 10.16 9.34 -11.18
C LEU A 83 10.39 8.60 -12.50
N MET A 84 9.78 7.42 -12.67
CA MET A 84 9.89 6.64 -13.92
C MET A 84 9.26 7.37 -15.11
N GLU A 85 8.07 7.96 -14.92
CA GLU A 85 7.41 8.76 -15.94
C GLU A 85 8.23 9.99 -16.33
N GLY A 86 8.86 10.64 -15.34
CA GLY A 86 9.80 11.74 -15.58
C GLY A 86 10.99 11.30 -16.43
N HIS A 87 11.64 10.18 -16.09
CA HIS A 87 12.75 9.63 -16.87
C HIS A 87 12.35 9.28 -18.31
N GLU A 88 11.13 8.77 -18.51
CA GLU A 88 10.62 8.46 -19.84
C GLU A 88 10.38 9.74 -20.66
N ALA A 89 9.77 10.76 -20.08
CA ALA A 89 9.55 12.05 -20.73
C ALA A 89 10.87 12.73 -21.12
N ASP A 90 11.85 12.74 -20.21
CA ASP A 90 13.19 13.29 -20.46
C ASP A 90 13.92 12.52 -21.56
N SER A 91 13.82 11.19 -21.56
CA SER A 91 14.40 10.33 -22.59
C SER A 91 13.77 10.60 -23.97
N GLN A 92 12.46 10.79 -24.03
CA GLN A 92 11.77 11.17 -25.28
C GLN A 92 12.20 12.55 -25.77
N ALA A 93 12.37 13.53 -24.87
CA ALA A 93 12.84 14.86 -25.21
C ALA A 93 14.28 14.83 -25.74
N ALA A 94 15.18 14.12 -25.06
CA ALA A 94 16.57 13.94 -25.48
C ALA A 94 16.66 13.22 -26.83
N PHE A 95 15.85 12.18 -27.05
CA PHE A 95 15.78 11.48 -28.32
C PHE A 95 15.34 12.41 -29.45
N ARG A 96 14.28 13.19 -29.24
CA ARG A 96 13.82 14.19 -30.23
C ARG A 96 14.88 15.26 -30.50
N ALA A 97 15.65 15.68 -29.49
CA ALA A 97 16.74 16.63 -29.69
C ALA A 97 17.87 16.05 -30.56
N LEU A 98 18.25 14.79 -30.34
CA LEU A 98 19.30 14.08 -31.09
C LEU A 98 18.91 13.78 -32.55
N PHE A 99 17.65 13.40 -32.80
CA PHE A 99 17.22 12.89 -34.10
C PHE A 99 16.20 13.78 -34.84
N GLY A 100 15.64 14.78 -34.17
CA GLY A 100 14.72 15.77 -34.76
C GLY A 100 15.43 16.98 -35.36
N GLY A 101 16.67 17.27 -34.94
CA GLY A 101 17.47 18.37 -35.48
C GLY A 101 18.22 18.05 -36.78
N THR A 102 18.35 16.78 -37.15
CA THR A 102 19.10 16.31 -38.33
C THR A 102 18.36 16.47 -39.65
N ALA A 103 17.07 16.81 -39.63
CA ALA A 103 16.30 17.07 -40.86
C ALA A 103 16.54 18.45 -41.48
N HIS A 104 17.32 19.34 -40.84
CA HIS A 104 17.49 20.74 -41.27
C HIS A 104 18.83 21.07 -41.95
N ASN A 105 19.66 20.09 -42.29
CA ASN A 105 20.93 20.35 -42.97
C ASN A 105 21.26 19.32 -44.08
N ILE A 106 20.32 19.16 -45.01
CA ILE A 106 20.53 18.51 -46.30
C ILE A 106 19.67 19.22 -47.35
N THR A 107 20.07 20.44 -47.73
CA THR A 107 19.89 21.08 -49.05
C THR A 107 20.54 22.45 -49.05
#